data_AF-A0A6Y5YNE0-F1
#
_entry.id   AF-A0A6Y5YNE0-F1
#
_cell.length_a   1.000
_cell.length_b   1.000
_cell.length_c   1.000
_cell.angle_alpha   90.00
_cell.angle_beta   90.00
_cell.angle_gamma   90.00
#
_symmetry.space_group_name_H-M   'P 1'
#
loop_
_entity.id
_entity.type
_entity.pdbx_description
1 polymer ?
#
loop_
_entity_poly.entity_id
_entity_poly.type
_entity_poly.pdbx_seq_one_letter_code
_entity_poly.pdbx_strand_id
1 'polypeptide(L)'
;MQLEVKQMHKVVQRMPMAIQEINMKEITLTFNNITTKLFSDEEGMFNLNLLHKASGDEKRNRPSYWTANSETQKFIQELETGIPVSKTKRGRGVTGTWGIEQIVYAYASWISPEFHAAVIEAFTHAVNGDGKKAVKKAQWTEFRPLRSLVVKKLLSLNVE
;
A
#
# COMPACT_ATOMS: atom_id res chain seq x y z
N MET A 1 -30.46 4.83 33.50
CA MET A 1 -29.13 5.27 33.03
C MET A 1 -28.06 4.18 33.03
N GLN A 2 -27.38 3.81 34.14
CA GLN A 2 -26.30 2.78 34.09
C GLN A 2 -26.79 1.35 33.75
N LEU A 3 -28.05 1.03 34.09
CA LEU A 3 -28.65 -0.28 33.82
C LEU A 3 -29.03 -0.47 32.34
N GLU A 4 -29.46 0.58 31.66
CA GLU A 4 -29.81 0.56 30.22
C GLU A 4 -28.56 0.41 29.35
N VAL A 5 -27.46 1.08 29.70
CA VAL A 5 -26.18 0.95 28.97
C VAL A 5 -25.61 -0.47 29.06
N LYS A 6 -25.73 -1.14 30.23
CA LYS A 6 -25.33 -2.55 30.38
C LYS A 6 -26.21 -3.52 29.61
N GLN A 7 -27.51 -3.24 29.50
CA GLN A 7 -28.42 -4.04 28.67
C GLN A 7 -28.13 -3.85 27.18
N MET A 8 -27.83 -2.62 26.73
CA MET A 8 -27.37 -2.36 25.35
C MET A 8 -26.03 -3.06 25.03
N HIS A 9 -25.07 -3.07 25.96
CA HIS A 9 -23.79 -3.78 25.77
C HIS A 9 -23.96 -5.30 25.60
N LYS A 10 -24.94 -5.90 26.27
CA LYS A 10 -25.28 -7.32 26.09
C LYS A 10 -26.03 -7.61 24.78
N VAL A 11 -26.77 -6.64 24.25
CA VAL A 11 -27.49 -6.75 22.97
C VAL A 11 -26.50 -6.69 21.80
N VAL A 12 -25.49 -5.82 21.85
CA VAL A 12 -24.42 -5.74 20.83
C VAL A 12 -23.63 -7.05 20.72
N GLN A 13 -23.39 -7.73 21.86
CA GLN A 13 -22.65 -9.01 21.89
C GLN A 13 -23.46 -10.24 21.43
N ARG A 14 -24.76 -10.08 21.14
CA ARG A 14 -25.65 -11.17 20.71
C ARG A 14 -26.23 -10.96 19.29
N MET A 15 -25.67 -10.05 18.50
CA MET A 15 -26.08 -9.89 17.11
C MET A 15 -25.41 -10.97 16.23
N PRO A 16 -26.15 -11.64 15.32
CA PRO A 16 -25.58 -12.60 14.40
C PRO A 16 -24.53 -11.92 13.50
N MET A 17 -23.51 -12.68 13.07
CA MET A 17 -22.56 -12.31 12.00
C MET A 17 -23.29 -11.67 10.80
N ALA A 18 -23.49 -10.37 10.82
CA ALA A 18 -24.14 -9.66 9.74
C ALA A 18 -23.58 -8.25 9.72
N ILE A 19 -22.79 -8.01 8.66
CA ILE A 19 -22.09 -6.77 8.33
C ILE A 19 -20.86 -6.54 9.23
N GLN A 20 -19.79 -7.31 8.97
CA GLN A 20 -18.47 -6.69 9.05
C GLN A 20 -18.55 -5.46 8.13
N GLU A 21 -18.36 -4.26 8.67
CA GLU A 21 -18.22 -3.05 7.84
C GLU A 21 -17.26 -3.40 6.71
N ILE A 22 -17.74 -3.32 5.47
CA ILE A 22 -16.91 -3.53 4.28
C ILE A 22 -15.94 -2.36 4.23
N ASN A 23 -14.84 -2.47 4.98
CA ASN A 23 -13.87 -1.41 5.13
C ASN A 23 -12.93 -1.46 3.93
N MET A 24 -13.42 -0.99 2.79
CA MET A 24 -12.59 -0.72 1.62
C MET A 24 -11.54 0.33 2.01
N LYS A 25 -10.27 -0.02 1.89
CA LYS A 25 -9.16 0.85 2.24
C LYS A 25 -8.64 1.57 1.00
N GLU A 26 -8.31 2.85 1.15
CA GLU A 26 -7.53 3.62 0.18
C GLU A 26 -6.08 3.72 0.67
N ILE A 27 -5.13 3.44 -0.22
CA ILE A 27 -3.71 3.73 0.00
C ILE A 27 -3.18 4.56 -1.17
N THR A 28 -2.27 5.48 -0.87
CA THR A 28 -1.54 6.26 -1.88
C THR A 28 -0.06 5.93 -1.78
N LEU A 29 0.54 5.54 -2.90
CA LEU A 29 1.96 5.21 -2.99
C LEU A 29 2.64 6.09 -4.02
N THR A 30 3.78 6.67 -3.67
CA THR A 30 4.67 7.28 -4.67
C THR A 30 5.93 6.44 -4.80
N PHE A 31 6.29 6.05 -6.01
CA PHE A 31 7.52 5.31 -6.28
C PHE A 31 7.84 5.46 -7.76
N ASN A 32 9.11 5.41 -8.14
CA ASN A 32 9.55 5.70 -9.52
C ASN A 32 9.02 7.04 -10.07
N ASN A 33 8.91 8.08 -9.22
CA ASN A 33 8.30 9.38 -9.52
C ASN A 33 6.81 9.37 -9.92
N ILE A 34 6.09 8.29 -9.62
CA ILE A 34 4.67 8.15 -9.94
C ILE A 34 3.87 7.97 -8.65
N THR A 35 2.85 8.81 -8.45
CA THR A 35 1.90 8.68 -7.35
C THR A 35 0.67 7.91 -7.83
N THR A 36 0.40 6.76 -7.21
CA THR A 36 -0.71 5.86 -7.54
C THR A 36 -1.62 5.71 -6.34
N LYS A 37 -2.92 5.91 -6.56
CA LYS A 37 -3.96 5.57 -5.59
C LYS A 37 -4.47 4.15 -5.85
N LEU A 38 -4.59 3.35 -4.80
CA LEU A 38 -5.14 2.00 -4.85
C LEU A 38 -6.30 1.88 -3.87
N PHE A 39 -7.32 1.13 -4.28
CA PHE A 39 -8.47 0.79 -3.46
C PHE A 39 -8.49 -0.72 -3.24
N SER A 40 -8.77 -1.14 -2.01
CA SER A 40 -8.93 -2.56 -1.71
C SER A 40 -10.27 -3.08 -2.22
N ASP A 41 -10.37 -4.40 -2.37
CA ASP A 41 -11.66 -5.08 -2.45
C ASP A 41 -12.29 -5.22 -1.06
N GLU A 42 -13.44 -5.89 -1.01
CA GLU A 42 -14.20 -6.19 0.21
C GLU A 42 -13.43 -7.09 1.20
N GLU A 43 -12.40 -7.80 0.72
CA GLU A 43 -11.51 -8.64 1.53
C GLU A 43 -10.25 -7.86 1.98
N GLY A 44 -10.18 -6.55 1.73
CA GLY A 44 -9.03 -5.72 2.11
C GLY A 44 -7.79 -5.94 1.24
N MET A 45 -7.93 -6.56 0.06
CA MET A 45 -6.82 -6.83 -0.86
C MET A 45 -6.75 -5.82 -2.01
N PHE A 46 -5.55 -5.45 -2.40
CA PHE A 46 -5.26 -4.54 -3.50
C PHE A 46 -4.76 -5.30 -4.73
N ASN A 47 -5.07 -4.78 -5.92
CA ASN A 47 -4.59 -5.37 -7.18
C ASN A 47 -3.18 -4.88 -7.52
N LEU A 48 -2.18 -5.76 -7.40
CA LEU A 48 -0.78 -5.45 -7.74
C LEU A 48 -0.57 -5.15 -9.22
N ASN A 49 -1.47 -5.58 -10.10
CA ASN A 49 -1.39 -5.28 -11.53
C ASN A 49 -1.73 -3.83 -11.84
N LEU A 50 -2.55 -3.17 -11.00
CA LEU A 50 -2.76 -1.72 -11.11
C LEU A 50 -1.46 -0.97 -10.80
N LEU A 51 -0.77 -1.39 -9.74
CA LEU A 51 0.52 -0.82 -9.37
C LEU A 51 1.58 -1.06 -10.46
N HIS A 52 1.64 -2.28 -11.00
CA HIS A 52 2.53 -2.63 -12.10
C HIS A 52 2.31 -1.76 -13.34
N LYS A 53 1.05 -1.60 -13.77
CA LYS A 53 0.69 -0.73 -14.90
C LYS A 53 1.06 0.72 -14.63
N ALA A 54 0.74 1.24 -13.44
CA ALA A 54 1.09 2.60 -13.05
C ALA A 54 2.61 2.82 -13.03
N SER A 55 3.40 1.79 -12.71
CA SER A 55 4.87 1.83 -12.66
C SER A 55 5.57 1.75 -14.01
N GLY A 56 4.83 1.69 -15.12
CA GLY A 56 5.37 1.62 -16.49
C GLY A 56 5.28 0.25 -17.17
N ASP A 57 4.55 -0.71 -16.59
CA ASP A 57 4.21 -2.02 -17.20
C ASP A 57 5.41 -2.85 -17.68
N GLU A 58 6.60 -2.59 -17.13
CA GLU A 58 7.84 -3.26 -17.50
C GLU A 58 7.71 -4.78 -17.32
N LYS A 59 8.07 -5.58 -18.34
CA LYS A 59 7.77 -7.01 -18.36
C LYS A 59 8.48 -7.77 -17.23
N ARG A 60 9.72 -7.40 -16.92
CA ARG A 60 10.48 -8.01 -15.81
C ARG A 60 9.85 -7.75 -14.45
N ASN A 61 9.05 -6.69 -14.32
CA ASN A 61 8.41 -6.28 -13.07
C ASN A 61 7.02 -6.91 -12.88
N ARG A 62 6.58 -7.86 -13.70
CA ARG A 62 5.24 -8.45 -13.57
C ARG A 62 5.03 -9.05 -12.16
N PRO A 63 3.87 -8.80 -11.51
CA PRO A 63 3.56 -9.36 -10.19
C PRO A 63 3.66 -10.90 -10.14
N SER A 64 3.34 -11.58 -11.24
CA SER A 64 3.47 -13.03 -11.35
C SER A 64 4.90 -13.54 -11.22
N TYR A 65 5.90 -12.77 -11.69
CA TYR A 65 7.31 -13.13 -11.54
C TYR A 65 7.78 -12.88 -10.12
N TRP A 66 7.35 -11.76 -9.53
CA TRP A 66 7.63 -11.48 -8.12
C TRP A 66 7.10 -12.56 -7.19
N THR A 67 5.84 -12.97 -7.34
CA THR A 67 5.26 -14.03 -6.51
C THR A 67 5.91 -15.38 -6.76
N ALA A 68 6.49 -15.64 -7.94
CA ALA A 68 7.20 -16.90 -8.20
C ALA A 68 8.60 -16.96 -7.57
N ASN A 69 9.16 -15.83 -7.10
CA ASN A 69 10.48 -15.80 -6.46
C ASN A 69 10.46 -16.56 -5.12
N SER A 70 11.48 -17.39 -4.88
CA SER A 70 11.62 -18.18 -3.66
C SER A 70 11.67 -17.34 -2.38
N GLU A 71 12.31 -16.17 -2.40
CA GLU A 71 12.36 -15.27 -1.25
C GLU A 71 10.98 -14.67 -0.97
N THR A 72 10.27 -14.25 -2.03
CA THR A 72 8.90 -13.75 -1.91
C THR A 72 7.95 -14.81 -1.36
N GLN A 73 8.09 -16.07 -1.81
CA GLN A 73 7.28 -17.18 -1.29
C GLN A 73 7.50 -17.39 0.20
N LYS A 74 8.75 -17.37 0.67
CA LYS A 74 9.06 -17.45 2.11
C LYS A 74 8.47 -16.27 2.88
N PHE A 75 8.59 -15.06 2.34
CA PHE A 75 8.02 -13.86 2.95
C PHE A 75 6.48 -13.94 3.04
N ILE A 76 5.80 -14.40 1.99
CA ILE A 76 4.34 -14.61 2.00
C ILE A 76 3.96 -15.63 3.08
N GLN A 77 4.68 -16.76 3.15
CA GLN A 77 4.42 -17.80 4.15
C GLN A 77 4.58 -17.28 5.59
N GLU A 78 5.58 -16.43 5.84
CA GLU A 78 5.77 -15.81 7.17
C GLU A 78 4.59 -14.91 7.58
N LEU A 79 3.95 -14.26 6.60
CA LEU A 79 2.79 -13.40 6.85
C LEU A 79 1.46 -14.16 6.96
N GLU A 80 1.38 -15.37 6.40
CA GLU A 80 0.15 -16.17 6.39
C GLU A 80 -0.11 -16.80 7.76
N THR A 81 -1.11 -16.28 8.47
CA THR A 81 -1.57 -16.81 9.78
C THR A 81 -2.85 -17.64 9.64
N GLY A 82 -2.94 -18.42 8.55
CA GLY A 82 -4.14 -19.18 8.18
C GLY A 82 -5.16 -18.40 7.33
N ILE A 83 -4.90 -17.11 7.09
CA ILE A 83 -5.64 -16.27 6.14
C ILE A 83 -4.70 -15.94 4.97
N PRO A 84 -5.09 -16.20 3.71
CA PRO A 84 -4.26 -15.85 2.55
C PRO A 84 -3.96 -14.36 2.50
N VAL A 85 -2.69 -13.99 2.41
CA VAL A 85 -2.26 -12.58 2.31
C VAL A 85 -2.06 -12.15 0.87
N SER A 86 -1.95 -13.11 -0.06
CA SER A 86 -1.93 -12.90 -1.50
C SER A 86 -2.78 -13.95 -2.22
N LYS A 87 -3.42 -13.57 -3.32
CA LYS A 87 -4.22 -14.49 -4.15
C LYS A 87 -4.14 -14.12 -5.62
N THR A 88 -4.20 -15.13 -6.49
CA THR A 88 -4.35 -14.90 -7.93
C THR A 88 -5.82 -15.05 -8.31
N LYS A 89 -6.47 -13.97 -8.75
CA LYS A 89 -7.83 -14.01 -9.30
C LYS A 89 -7.80 -14.26 -10.80
N ARG A 90 -8.55 -15.27 -11.28
CA ARG A 90 -8.72 -15.62 -12.70
C ARG A 90 -10.21 -15.69 -13.04
N GLY A 91 -10.61 -15.33 -14.27
CA GLY A 91 -12.01 -15.45 -14.74
C GLY A 91 -12.59 -14.14 -15.30
N ARG A 92 -13.93 -14.03 -15.34
CA ARG A 92 -14.68 -12.90 -15.95
C ARG A 92 -14.60 -11.56 -15.20
N GLY A 93 -13.97 -11.52 -14.03
CA GLY A 93 -13.78 -10.30 -13.23
C GLY A 93 -12.40 -9.66 -13.40
N VAL A 94 -12.06 -8.72 -12.51
CA VAL A 94 -10.71 -8.11 -12.48
C VAL A 94 -9.69 -9.19 -12.09
N THR A 95 -8.97 -9.67 -13.10
CA THR A 95 -7.93 -10.69 -12.94
C THR A 95 -6.61 -10.07 -12.49
N GLY A 96 -5.77 -10.89 -11.88
CA GLY A 96 -4.43 -10.50 -11.47
C GLY A 96 -4.01 -11.09 -10.13
N THR A 97 -2.84 -10.65 -9.69
CA THR A 97 -2.29 -10.88 -8.37
C THR A 97 -2.82 -9.81 -7.43
N TRP A 98 -3.41 -10.26 -6.33
CA TRP A 98 -3.96 -9.43 -5.27
C TRP A 98 -3.21 -9.72 -3.97
N GLY A 99 -3.18 -8.75 -3.07
CA GLY A 99 -2.67 -8.97 -1.72
C GLY A 99 -3.00 -7.83 -0.77
N ILE A 100 -2.83 -8.09 0.52
CA ILE A 100 -3.02 -7.09 1.58
C ILE A 100 -1.96 -5.98 1.49
N GLU A 101 -2.14 -4.92 2.26
CA GLU A 101 -1.28 -3.73 2.27
C GLU A 101 0.23 -4.06 2.38
N GLN A 102 0.61 -4.99 3.26
CA GLN A 102 2.01 -5.44 3.41
C GLN A 102 2.58 -6.04 2.12
N ILE A 103 1.77 -6.79 1.37
CA ILE A 103 2.15 -7.35 0.07
C ILE A 103 2.32 -6.24 -0.97
N VAL A 104 1.50 -5.18 -0.91
CA VAL A 104 1.68 -4.01 -1.78
C VAL A 104 3.03 -3.34 -1.50
N TYR A 105 3.37 -3.08 -0.24
CA TYR A 105 4.65 -2.46 0.13
C TYR A 105 5.86 -3.31 -0.26
N ALA A 106 5.77 -4.64 -0.09
CA ALA A 106 6.84 -5.54 -0.47
C ALA A 106 7.03 -5.58 -2.00
N TYR A 107 5.95 -5.64 -2.76
CA TYR A 107 6.02 -5.60 -4.22
C TYR A 107 6.52 -4.24 -4.74
N ALA A 108 6.05 -3.12 -4.17
CA ALA A 108 6.52 -1.78 -4.49
C ALA A 108 8.03 -1.62 -4.22
N SER A 109 8.50 -2.18 -3.10
CA SER A 109 9.92 -2.22 -2.74
C SER A 109 10.76 -3.00 -3.75
N TRP A 110 10.25 -4.12 -4.26
CA TRP A 110 10.96 -4.93 -5.23
C TRP A 110 11.15 -4.23 -6.58
N ILE A 111 10.13 -3.51 -7.05
CA ILE A 111 10.17 -2.81 -8.35
C ILE A 111 10.80 -1.40 -8.27
N SER A 112 11.03 -0.88 -7.06
CA SER A 112 11.57 0.46 -6.83
C SER A 112 12.57 0.48 -5.68
N PRO A 113 13.88 0.47 -5.98
CA PRO A 113 14.93 0.58 -4.97
C PRO A 113 14.84 1.85 -4.11
N GLU A 114 14.39 2.96 -4.71
CA GLU A 114 14.14 4.22 -4.00
C GLU A 114 13.06 4.07 -2.93
N PHE A 115 11.94 3.44 -3.29
CA PHE A 115 10.87 3.15 -2.33
C PHE A 115 11.35 2.21 -1.22
N HIS A 116 12.13 1.18 -1.57
CA HIS A 116 12.67 0.26 -0.58
C HIS A 116 13.61 0.96 0.42
N ALA A 117 14.48 1.87 -0.06
CA ALA A 117 15.33 2.68 0.81
C ALA A 117 14.50 3.56 1.75
N ALA A 118 13.40 4.15 1.26
CA ALA A 118 12.51 4.95 2.10
C ALA A 118 11.83 4.13 3.21
N VAL A 119 11.41 2.89 2.91
CA VAL A 119 10.86 1.96 3.92
C VAL A 119 11.90 1.64 5.00
N ILE A 120 13.14 1.37 4.60
CA ILE A 120 14.24 1.10 5.54
C ILE A 120 14.53 2.32 6.43
N GLU A 121 14.58 3.53 5.85
CA GLU A 121 14.79 4.77 6.61
C GLU A 121 13.64 5.03 7.59
N ALA A 122 12.39 4.83 7.17
CA ALA A 122 11.23 4.98 8.03
C ALA A 122 11.28 4.01 9.22
N PHE A 123 11.61 2.75 8.97
CA PHE A 123 11.82 1.75 10.02
C PHE A 123 12.97 2.14 10.95
N THR A 124 14.10 2.60 10.39
CA THR A 124 15.28 3.06 11.15
C THR A 124 14.93 4.22 12.08
N HIS A 125 14.15 5.19 11.63
CA HIS A 125 13.68 6.27 12.50
C HIS A 125 12.74 5.78 13.60
N ALA A 126 11.84 4.84 13.28
CA ALA A 126 10.91 4.28 14.24
C ALA A 126 11.62 3.54 15.38
N VAL A 127 12.60 2.68 15.07
CA VAL A 127 13.36 1.94 16.09
C VAL A 127 14.23 2.84 16.96
N ASN A 128 14.63 4.01 16.44
CA ASN A 128 15.38 5.02 17.19
C ASN A 128 14.48 5.96 18.03
N GLY A 129 13.18 5.69 18.11
CA GLY A 129 12.22 6.49 18.87
C GLY A 129 11.80 7.80 18.20
N ASP A 130 12.23 8.06 16.97
CA ASP A 130 11.85 9.25 16.20
C ASP A 130 10.66 8.96 15.28
N GLY A 131 9.51 8.71 15.92
CA GLY A 131 8.26 8.43 15.20
C GLY A 131 7.85 9.57 14.27
N LYS A 132 8.20 10.83 14.58
CA LYS A 132 7.93 11.99 13.71
C LYS A 132 8.74 11.90 12.42
N LYS A 133 10.03 11.59 12.48
CA LYS A 133 10.83 11.37 11.26
C LYS A 133 10.40 10.13 10.50
N ALA A 134 10.01 9.06 11.19
CA ALA A 134 9.51 7.85 10.56
C ALA A 134 8.23 8.13 9.75
N VAL A 135 7.25 8.77 10.38
CA VAL A 135 6.00 9.20 9.73
C VAL A 135 6.31 10.19 8.62
N LYS A 136 7.19 11.17 8.86
CA LYS A 136 7.60 12.11 7.82
C LYS A 136 8.15 11.34 6.63
N LYS A 137 9.12 10.44 6.78
CA LYS A 137 9.72 9.68 5.66
C LYS A 137 8.70 8.79 4.95
N ALA A 138 7.82 8.11 5.69
CA ALA A 138 6.74 7.31 5.15
C ALA A 138 5.70 8.16 4.37
N GLN A 139 5.47 9.39 4.80
CA GLN A 139 4.67 10.39 4.09
C GLN A 139 5.45 11.06 2.96
N TRP A 140 6.78 11.20 3.09
CA TRP A 140 7.75 11.87 2.19
C TRP A 140 8.00 11.13 0.88
N THR A 141 7.00 10.37 0.46
CA THR A 141 6.62 10.16 -0.92
C THR A 141 5.80 11.37 -1.45
N GLU A 142 6.18 12.58 -1.04
CA GLU A 142 5.66 13.84 -1.55
C GLU A 142 6.46 14.25 -2.80
N PHE A 143 5.81 14.13 -3.96
CA PHE A 143 5.80 15.15 -5.01
C PHE A 143 7.13 15.92 -5.21
N ARG A 144 7.93 15.54 -6.21
CA ARG A 144 8.81 16.52 -6.89
C ARG A 144 8.00 17.08 -8.06
N PRO A 145 7.20 18.15 -7.90
CA PRO A 145 6.58 18.75 -9.05
C PRO A 145 7.71 19.23 -9.95
N LEU A 146 7.75 18.74 -11.19
CA LEU A 146 8.52 19.39 -12.25
C LEU A 146 8.15 20.88 -12.38
N ARG A 147 7.00 21.32 -11.82
CA ARG A 147 6.65 22.74 -11.67
C ARG A 147 7.64 23.55 -10.83
N SER A 148 8.37 23.01 -9.85
CA SER A 148 9.32 23.84 -9.08
C SER A 148 10.61 24.18 -9.85
N LEU A 149 11.06 23.28 -10.75
CA LEU A 149 12.16 23.59 -11.68
C LEU A 149 11.69 24.47 -12.84
N VAL A 150 10.49 24.22 -13.39
CA VAL A 150 9.95 25.02 -14.51
C VAL A 150 9.57 26.44 -14.05
N VAL A 151 8.99 26.62 -12.87
CA VAL A 151 8.65 27.95 -12.33
C VAL A 151 9.91 28.74 -11.96
N LYS A 152 10.95 28.13 -11.38
CA LYS A 152 12.23 28.83 -11.17
C LYS A 152 12.89 29.25 -12.48
N LYS A 153 12.83 28.41 -13.52
CA LYS A 153 13.41 28.73 -14.83
C LYS A 153 12.60 29.78 -15.60
N LEU A 154 11.27 29.79 -15.48
CA LEU A 154 10.41 30.82 -16.07
C LEU A 154 10.53 32.17 -15.36
N LEU A 155 10.69 32.18 -14.03
CA LEU A 155 10.90 33.41 -13.27
C LEU A 155 12.30 34.01 -13.50
N SER A 156 13.31 33.19 -13.79
CA SER A 156 14.66 33.68 -14.13
C SER A 156 14.82 34.13 -15.59
N LEU A 157 13.83 33.88 -16.46
CA LEU A 157 13.84 34.29 -17.88
C LEU A 157 12.98 35.54 -18.15
N ASN A 158 12.23 36.02 -17.16
CA ASN A 158 11.37 37.21 -17.24
C ASN A 158 11.92 38.41 -16.44
N VAL A 159 13.20 38.36 -16.06
CA VAL A 159 13.92 39.49 -15.47
C VAL A 159 15.07 39.86 -16.40
N GLU A 160 14.74 40.56 -17.47
CA GLU A 160 15.59 41.49 -18.22
C GLU A 160 14.69 42.54 -18.88
#